data_AF-A0A8D1NMG4-F1
#
_entry.id   AF-A0A8D1NMG4-F1
#
_cell.length_a   1.000
_cell.length_b   1.000
_cell.length_c   1.000
_cell.angle_alpha   90.00
_cell.angle_beta   90.00
_cell.angle_gamma   90.00
#
_symmetry.space_group_name_H-M   'P 1'
#
loop_
_entity.id
_entity.type
_entity.pdbx_description
1 polymer ?
#
loop_
_entity_poly.entity_id
_entity_poly.type
_entity_poly.pdbx_seq_one_letter_code
_entity_poly.pdbx_strand_id
1 'polypeptide(L)' 'MLKFQEATKCVSGSIAVSTCPRPLIARRYALLQKLGSGSFGTVYLVSDKKAKQGEE' A
#
# COMPACT_ATOMS: atom_id res chain seq x y z
N MET A 1 -16.66 -11.08 27.00
CA MET A 1 -16.08 -10.25 25.91
C MET A 1 -14.74 -10.87 25.52
N LEU A 2 -14.66 -11.56 24.38
CA LEU A 2 -13.38 -12.05 23.89
C LEU A 2 -12.57 -10.86 23.38
N LYS A 3 -11.44 -10.57 24.04
CA LYS A 3 -10.48 -9.58 23.56
C LYS A 3 -9.73 -10.20 22.39
N PHE A 4 -10.12 -9.82 21.17
CA PHE A 4 -9.36 -10.13 19.98
C PHE A 4 -8.05 -9.34 20.03
N GLN A 5 -6.93 -10.03 20.20
CA GLN A 5 -5.61 -9.47 19.99
C GLN A 5 -5.22 -9.76 18.54
N GLU A 6 -5.30 -8.74 17.70
CA GLU A 6 -4.75 -8.76 16.35
C GLU A 6 -3.22 -8.88 16.46
N ALA A 7 -2.67 -9.98 15.95
CA ALA A 7 -1.23 -10.20 15.92
C ALA A 7 -0.60 -9.28 14.87
N THR A 8 -0.34 -8.03 15.23
CA THR A 8 0.59 -7.16 14.52
C THR A 8 2.01 -7.71 14.73
N LYS A 9 2.34 -8.77 13.98
CA LYS A 9 3.74 -9.07 13.66
C LYS A 9 4.24 -7.89 12.82
N CYS A 10 4.78 -6.89 13.52
CA CYS A 10 5.65 -5.88 12.96
C CYS A 10 6.87 -6.57 12.34
N VAL A 11 6.72 -7.08 11.11
CA VAL A 11 7.86 -7.27 10.22
C VAL A 11 8.20 -5.88 9.73
N SER A 12 8.94 -5.15 10.58
CA SER A 12 9.76 -4.03 10.14
C SER A 12 10.93 -4.61 9.36
N GLY A 13 10.63 -5.19 8.20
CA GLY A 13 11.64 -5.48 7.20
C GLY A 13 12.06 -4.13 6.68
N SER A 14 13.32 -3.75 6.94
CA SER A 14 13.97 -2.67 6.21
C SER A 14 13.79 -2.97 4.72
N ILE A 15 12.79 -2.34 4.10
CA ILE A 15 12.67 -2.32 2.65
C ILE A 15 13.81 -1.42 2.24
N ALA A 16 14.99 -2.02 2.06
CA ALA A 16 16.05 -1.42 1.28
C ALA A 16 15.34 -0.85 0.05
N VAL A 17 15.35 0.48 -0.08
CA VAL A 17 14.79 1.19 -1.21
C VAL A 17 15.68 0.83 -2.38
N SER A 18 15.45 -0.37 -2.90
CA SER A 18 15.99 -0.84 -4.14
C SER A 18 15.48 0.17 -5.16
N THR A 19 16.40 0.76 -5.91
CA THR A 19 16.17 1.67 -7.05
C THR A 19 15.41 0.98 -8.20
N CYS A 20 14.69 -0.09 -7.90
CA CYS A 20 13.71 -0.71 -8.77
C CYS A 20 12.51 0.23 -8.91
N PRO A 21 11.97 0.42 -10.13
CA PRO A 21 10.75 1.17 -10.32
C PRO A 21 9.67 0.55 -9.45
N ARG A 22 9.05 1.37 -8.59
CA ARG A 22 7.96 0.96 -7.70
C ARG A 22 6.95 0.16 -8.52
N PRO A 23 6.52 -1.03 -8.03
CA PRO A 23 5.61 -1.88 -8.79
C PRO A 23 4.36 -1.09 -9.16
N LEU A 24 4.12 -0.95 -10.47
CA LEU A 24 2.94 -0.27 -10.98
C LEU A 24 1.80 -1.28 -11.01
N ILE A 25 0.77 -1.04 -10.19
CA ILE A 25 -0.46 -1.82 -10.26
C ILE A 25 -1.16 -1.44 -11.57
N ALA A 26 -1.49 -2.46 -12.36
CA ALA A 26 -2.11 -2.29 -13.68
C ALA A 26 -1.37 -1.30 -14.61
N ARG A 27 -0.05 -1.13 -14.43
CA ARG A 27 0.78 -0.16 -15.18
C ARG A 27 0.31 1.30 -15.08
N ARG A 28 -0.59 1.61 -14.14
CA ARG A 28 -1.25 2.92 -14.00
C ARG A 28 -1.01 3.53 -12.62
N TYR A 29 -1.12 2.71 -11.59
CA TYR A 29 -1.06 3.17 -10.21
C TYR A 29 0.30 2.88 -9.60
N ALA A 30 1.00 3.91 -9.17
CA ALA A 30 2.24 3.77 -8.41
C ALA A 30 1.91 3.64 -6.92
N LEU A 31 2.38 2.56 -6.29
CA LEU A 31 2.25 2.38 -4.85
C LEU A 31 3.02 3.47 -4.08
N LEU A 32 2.33 4.14 -3.16
CA LEU A 32 2.91 5.15 -2.28
C LEU A 32 3.12 4.60 -0.87
N GLN A 33 2.05 4.16 -0.21
CA GLN A 33 2.10 3.77 1.20
C GLN A 33 1.01 2.75 1.55
N LYS A 34 1.30 1.79 2.44
CA LYS A 34 0.30 0.90 3.04
C LYS A 34 -0.53 1.66 4.07
N LEU A 35 -1.86 1.64 3.93
CA LEU A 35 -2.78 2.28 4.87
C LEU A 35 -3.28 1.31 5.95
N GLY A 36 -3.46 0.03 5.60
CA GLY A 36 -3.96 -0.95 6.56
C GLY A 36 -4.10 -2.34 5.93
N SER A 37 -4.31 -3.34 6.76
CA SER A 37 -4.57 -4.71 6.33
C SER A 37 -5.65 -5.33 7.20
N GLY A 38 -6.55 -6.11 6.60
CA GLY A 38 -7.61 -6.84 7.28
C GLY A 38 -8.04 -8.08 6.49
N SER A 39 -9.15 -8.70 6.89
CA SER A 39 -9.69 -9.88 6.19
C SER A 39 -10.07 -9.61 4.72
N PHE A 40 -10.35 -8.34 4.39
CA PHE A 40 -10.64 -7.87 3.03
C PHE A 40 -9.37 -7.61 2.19
N GLY A 41 -8.17 -7.84 2.74
CA GLY A 41 -6.89 -7.64 2.06
C GLY A 41 -6.12 -6.43 2.59
N THR A 42 -5.27 -5.85 1.74
CA THR A 42 -4.40 -4.72 2.11
C THR A 42 -4.75 -3.48 1.30
N VAL A 43 -4.91 -2.36 2.00
CA VAL A 43 -5.22 -1.06 1.40
C VAL A 43 -3.95 -0.26 1.26
N TYR A 44 -3.79 0.35 0.09
CA TYR A 44 -2.65 1.18 -0.22
C TYR A 44 -3.10 2.54 -0.75
N LEU A 45 -2.37 3.58 -0.37
CA LEU A 45 -2.33 4.85 -1.05
C LEU A 45 -1.55 4.68 -2.36
N VAL A 46 -2.12 5.13 -3.46
CA VAL A 46 -1.52 5.07 -4.78
C VAL A 46 -1.57 6.43 -5.47
N SER A 47 -0.59 6.72 -6.32
CA SER A 47 -0.65 7.82 -7.28
C SER A 47 -1.09 7.26 -8.63
N ASP A 48 -2.16 7.83 -9.19
CA ASP A 48 -2.58 7.52 -10.56
C ASP A 48 -1.75 8.33 -11.56
N LYS A 49 -0.88 7.66 -12.32
CA LYS A 49 -0.05 8.31 -13.34
C LYS A 49 -0.83 8.73 -14.58
N LYS A 50 -2.07 8.27 -14.75
CA LYS A 50 -2.93 8.60 -15.89
C LYS A 50 -4.09 9.51 -15.52
N ALA A 51 -4.25 9.88 -14.25
CA ALA A 51 -5.20 10.91 -13.88
C ALA A 51 -4.74 12.24 -14.50
N LYS A 52 -5.60 12.88 -15.29
CA LYS A 52 -5.33 14.23 -15.79
C LYS A 52 -5.41 15.21 -14.62
N GLN A 53 -4.51 16.19 -14.56
CA GLN A 53 -4.65 17.32 -13.64
C GLN A 53 -5.96 18.05 -13.97
N GLY A 54 -6.97 17.97 -13.10
CA GLY A 54 -8.16 18.82 -13.20
C GLY A 54 -9.52 18.13 -13.29
N GLU A 55 -9.69 16.95 -12.69
CA GLU A 55 -11.03 16.44 -12.37
C GLU A 55 -11.04 16.08 -10.87
N GLU A 56 -11.30 17.12 -10.05
CA GLU A 56 -11.81 16.99 -8.68
C GLU A 56 -13.35 16.97 -8.70
#